data_AF-A0A820NHR9-F1
#
_entry.id   AF-A0A820NHR9-F1
#
_cell.length_a   1.000
_cell.length_b   1.000
_cell.length_c   1.000
_cell.angle_alpha   90.00
_cell.angle_beta   90.00
_cell.angle_gamma   90.00
#
_symmetry.space_group_name_H-M   'P 1'
#
loop_
_entity.id
_entity.type
_entity.pdbx_description
1 polymer ?
#
loop_
_entity_poly.entity_id
_entity_poly.type
_entity_poly.pdbx_seq_one_letter_code
_entity_poly.pdbx_strand_id
1 'polypeptide(L)'
;AIGIISIIILFFSKYFNERYKSKIRIVLPCELILVIIGTVVSHFVRLDSKYGISVVGEIKRGLPSPVFPSLNNIDKLIVPAITIAAVSLSISISMAKMFSRKHGYKVSSNQELLAYGMANVISSFFKCYPSAGSLSRSVVQEGSGGKTLLIGGFSSIVLGSVIIALTPLFRSLPMT
;
A
#
# COMPACT_ATOMS: atom_id res chain seq x y z
N ALA A 1 -18.12 4.53 14.61
CA ALA A 1 -17.58 5.64 15.44
C ALA A 1 -16.06 5.79 15.29
N ILE A 2 -15.27 4.74 15.53
CA ILE A 2 -13.80 4.80 15.48
C ILE A 2 -13.30 5.17 14.07
N GLY A 3 -13.87 4.59 13.00
CA GLY A 3 -13.54 4.98 11.63
C GLY A 3 -13.79 6.47 11.32
N ILE A 4 -14.88 7.04 11.83
CA ILE A 4 -15.19 8.47 11.64
C ILE A 4 -14.17 9.34 12.37
N ILE A 5 -13.79 8.98 13.60
CA ILE A 5 -12.76 9.68 14.38
C ILE A 5 -11.42 9.61 13.65
N SER A 6 -11.04 8.43 13.13
CA SER A 6 -9.83 8.25 12.33
C SER A 6 -9.82 9.12 11.08
N ILE A 7 -10.94 9.21 10.35
CA ILE A 7 -11.06 10.08 9.17
C ILE A 7 -10.90 11.56 9.56
N ILE A 8 -11.53 12.00 10.65
CA ILE A 8 -11.41 13.39 11.13
C ILE A 8 -9.97 13.69 11.51
N ILE A 9 -9.29 12.79 12.22
CA ILE A 9 -7.88 12.94 12.60
C ILE A 9 -6.98 13.02 11.35
N LEU A 10 -7.17 12.14 10.36
CA LEU A 10 -6.40 12.17 9.12
C LEU A 10 -6.66 13.46 8.32
N PHE A 11 -7.91 13.90 8.24
CA PHE A 11 -8.26 15.12 7.55
C PHE A 11 -7.62 16.34 8.21
N PHE A 12 -7.72 16.45 9.54
CA PHE A 12 -7.12 17.53 10.31
C PHE A 12 -5.58 17.50 10.22
N SER A 13 -4.99 16.32 10.32
CA SER A 13 -3.54 16.13 10.21
C SER A 13 -3.02 16.52 8.82
N LYS A 14 -3.74 16.14 7.75
CA LYS A 14 -3.41 16.54 6.38
C LYS A 14 -3.58 18.05 6.16
N TYR A 15 -4.64 18.64 6.70
CA TYR A 15 -4.88 20.08 6.66
C TYR A 15 -3.75 20.86 7.36
N PHE A 16 -3.34 20.41 8.54
CA PHE A 16 -2.24 21.01 9.28
C PHE A 16 -0.90 20.87 8.54
N ASN A 17 -0.64 19.70 7.95
CA ASN A 17 0.58 19.45 7.17
C ASN A 17 0.67 20.37 5.94
N GLU A 18 -0.44 20.58 5.21
CA GLU A 18 -0.49 21.54 4.09
C GLU A 18 -0.33 23.00 4.57
N ARG A 19 -0.90 23.35 5.72
CA ARG A 19 -0.80 24.70 6.31
C ARG A 19 0.63 25.06 6.76
N TYR A 20 1.40 24.09 7.26
CA TYR A 20 2.76 24.27 7.77
C TYR A 20 3.87 23.80 6.80
N LYS A 21 3.49 23.49 5.56
CA LYS A 21 4.38 23.04 4.49
C LYS A 21 5.55 24.00 4.20
N SER A 22 5.41 25.29 4.53
CA SER A 22 6.48 26.28 4.39
C SER A 22 7.56 26.20 5.47
N LYS A 23 7.27 25.58 6.62
CA LYS A 23 8.17 25.53 7.79
C LYS A 23 8.75 24.13 8.04
N ILE A 24 8.07 23.08 7.57
CA ILE A 24 8.47 21.68 7.78
C ILE A 24 8.74 21.04 6.41
N ARG A 25 10.01 20.72 6.15
CA ARG A 25 10.48 20.13 4.88
C ARG A 25 10.18 18.63 4.75
N ILE A 26 9.58 18.02 5.78
CA ILE A 26 9.36 16.57 5.92
C ILE A 26 7.86 16.29 5.81
N VAL A 27 7.48 15.37 4.93
CA VAL A 27 6.10 14.85 4.86
C VAL A 27 5.87 13.99 6.12
N LEU A 28 5.05 14.47 7.05
CA LEU A 28 4.71 13.70 8.25
C LEU A 28 3.94 12.42 7.88
N PRO A 29 4.37 11.23 8.36
CA PRO A 29 3.67 9.97 8.11
C PRO A 29 2.45 9.84 9.04
N CYS A 30 1.43 10.67 8.80
CA CYS A 30 0.24 10.75 9.64
C CYS A 30 -0.52 9.42 9.76
N GLU A 31 -0.52 8.64 8.68
CA GLU A 31 -1.10 7.29 8.62
C GLU A 31 -0.40 6.35 9.62
N LEU A 32 0.92 6.40 9.70
CA LEU A 32 1.71 5.60 10.64
C LEU A 32 1.43 5.99 12.09
N ILE A 33 1.38 7.29 12.38
CA ILE A 33 1.08 7.81 13.72
C ILE A 33 -0.31 7.35 14.18
N LEU A 34 -1.30 7.42 13.30
CA LEU A 34 -2.65 6.97 13.60
C LEU A 34 -2.69 5.47 13.92
N VAL A 35 -1.99 4.64 13.13
CA VAL A 35 -1.90 3.19 13.36
C VAL A 35 -1.23 2.89 14.70
N ILE A 36 -0.16 3.61 15.05
CA ILE A 36 0.54 3.45 16.35
C ILE A 36 -0.40 3.82 17.50
N ILE A 37 -1.02 5.00 17.47
CA ILE A 37 -1.94 5.46 18.53
C ILE A 37 -3.14 4.50 18.64
N GLY A 38 -3.74 4.12 17.51
CA GLY A 38 -4.87 3.19 17.47
C GLY A 38 -4.52 1.83 18.07
N THR A 39 -3.33 1.31 17.77
CA THR A 39 -2.84 0.05 18.33
C THR A 39 -2.61 0.17 19.85
N VAL A 40 -1.96 1.24 20.30
CA VAL A 40 -1.68 1.49 21.72
C VAL A 40 -2.98 1.64 22.52
N VAL A 41 -3.90 2.49 22.06
CA VAL A 41 -5.20 2.69 22.70
C VAL A 41 -6.00 1.39 22.72
N SER A 42 -6.03 0.66 21.60
CA SER A 42 -6.74 -0.63 21.53
C SER A 42 -6.19 -1.66 22.51
N HIS A 43 -4.86 -1.70 22.67
CA HIS A 43 -4.20 -2.60 23.60
C HIS A 43 -4.53 -2.26 25.07
N PHE A 44 -4.41 -1.00 25.47
CA PHE A 44 -4.66 -0.59 26.86
C PHE A 44 -6.15 -0.59 27.24
N VAL A 45 -7.03 -0.18 26.32
CA VAL A 45 -8.48 -0.12 26.57
C VAL A 45 -9.14 -1.50 26.40
N ARG A 46 -8.42 -2.48 25.82
CA ARG A 46 -8.94 -3.82 25.48
C ARG A 46 -10.23 -3.72 24.68
N LEU A 47 -10.17 -2.96 23.57
CA LEU A 47 -11.34 -2.66 22.71
C LEU A 47 -12.04 -3.93 22.21
N ASP A 48 -11.28 -4.98 21.94
CA ASP A 48 -11.78 -6.32 21.60
C ASP A 48 -12.67 -6.89 22.72
N SER A 49 -12.11 -7.09 23.92
CA SER A 49 -12.81 -7.84 24.98
C SER A 49 -13.90 -7.02 25.69
N LYS A 50 -13.79 -5.69 25.71
CA LYS A 50 -14.72 -4.82 26.45
C LYS A 50 -15.83 -4.23 25.58
N TYR A 51 -15.57 -4.04 24.29
CA TYR A 51 -16.50 -3.39 23.36
C TYR A 51 -16.85 -4.25 22.13
N GLY A 52 -16.31 -5.48 22.04
CA GLY A 52 -16.60 -6.41 20.95
C GLY A 52 -16.11 -5.94 19.58
N ILE A 53 -15.11 -5.05 19.55
CA ILE A 53 -14.60 -4.48 18.31
C ILE A 53 -13.65 -5.49 17.65
N SER A 54 -13.95 -5.86 16.41
CA SER A 54 -13.09 -6.74 15.61
C SER A 54 -11.67 -6.16 15.50
N VAL A 55 -10.68 -6.98 15.85
CA VAL A 55 -9.25 -6.67 15.66
C VAL A 55 -8.66 -7.56 14.57
N VAL A 56 -7.49 -7.18 14.06
CA VAL A 56 -6.79 -7.95 13.01
C VAL A 56 -6.55 -9.42 13.43
N GLY A 57 -6.25 -9.65 14.71
CA GLY A 57 -6.01 -11.00 15.23
C GLY A 57 -4.60 -11.52 14.90
N GLU A 58 -4.44 -12.84 14.89
CA GLU A 58 -3.11 -13.44 14.67
C GLU A 58 -2.70 -13.42 13.20
N ILE A 59 -1.60 -12.75 12.93
CA ILE A 59 -0.95 -12.73 11.63
C ILE A 59 0.26 -13.67 11.69
N LYS A 60 0.33 -14.63 10.76
CA LYS A 60 1.47 -15.54 10.65
C LYS A 60 2.74 -14.72 10.38
N ARG A 61 3.76 -14.91 11.20
CA ARG A 61 5.06 -14.24 11.04
C ARG A 61 5.84 -14.85 9.88
N GLY A 62 6.65 -14.03 9.24
CA GLY A 62 7.57 -14.44 8.17
C GLY A 62 7.02 -14.25 6.76
N LEU A 63 7.89 -14.41 5.77
CA LEU A 63 7.50 -14.39 4.36
C LEU A 63 6.75 -15.69 4.02
N PRO A 64 5.65 -15.64 3.23
CA PRO A 64 5.05 -16.86 2.74
C PRO A 64 6.03 -17.61 1.83
N SER A 65 6.15 -18.92 2.02
CA SER A 65 6.88 -19.78 1.08
C SER A 65 6.26 -19.68 -0.32
N PRO A 66 7.09 -19.72 -1.39
CA PRO A 66 6.58 -19.73 -2.75
C PRO A 66 5.72 -20.99 -2.98
N VAL A 67 4.53 -20.79 -3.56
CA VAL A 67 3.55 -21.83 -3.89
C VAL A 67 3.14 -21.65 -5.34
N PHE A 68 3.01 -22.76 -6.08
CA PHE A 68 2.50 -22.70 -7.44
C PHE A 68 1.03 -22.25 -7.45
N PRO A 69 0.66 -21.26 -8.29
CA PRO A 69 -0.72 -20.83 -8.40
C PRO A 69 -1.58 -21.99 -8.91
N SER A 70 -2.68 -22.27 -8.21
CA SER A 70 -3.60 -23.33 -8.61
C SER A 70 -4.29 -22.96 -9.92
N LEU A 71 -4.24 -23.85 -10.91
CA LEU A 71 -4.91 -23.69 -12.19
C LEU A 71 -6.38 -24.17 -12.16
N ASN A 72 -6.89 -24.52 -10.98
CA ASN A 72 -8.27 -24.91 -10.80
C ASN A 72 -9.19 -23.69 -10.91
N ASN A 73 -10.29 -23.81 -11.65
CA ASN A 73 -11.27 -22.75 -11.93
C ASN A 73 -10.77 -21.60 -12.84
N ILE A 74 -9.76 -21.83 -13.68
CA ILE A 74 -9.31 -20.81 -14.66
C ILE A 74 -10.45 -20.35 -15.57
N ASP A 75 -11.32 -21.27 -15.96
CA ASP A 75 -12.54 -21.01 -16.75
C ASP A 75 -13.41 -19.92 -16.13
N LYS A 76 -13.53 -19.90 -14.80
CA LYS A 76 -14.31 -18.88 -14.07
C LYS A 76 -13.52 -17.60 -13.80
N LEU A 77 -12.19 -17.69 -13.74
CA LEU A 77 -11.30 -16.60 -13.36
C LEU A 77 -10.76 -15.80 -14.55
N ILE A 78 -10.79 -16.34 -15.77
CA ILE A 78 -10.15 -15.70 -16.93
C ILE A 78 -10.78 -14.36 -17.29
N VAL A 79 -12.13 -14.27 -17.30
CA VAL A 79 -12.87 -13.05 -17.59
C VAL A 79 -12.60 -11.94 -16.56
N PRO A 80 -12.74 -12.18 -15.24
CA PRO A 80 -12.39 -11.16 -14.25
C PRO A 80 -10.90 -10.84 -14.22
N ALA A 81 -10.01 -11.81 -14.47
CA ALA A 81 -8.57 -11.56 -14.52
C ALA A 81 -8.18 -10.61 -15.66
N ILE A 82 -8.72 -10.80 -16.87
CA ILE A 82 -8.50 -9.89 -18.01
C ILE A 82 -9.03 -8.49 -17.68
N THR A 83 -10.21 -8.40 -17.06
CA THR A 83 -10.78 -7.11 -16.64
C THR A 83 -9.87 -6.39 -15.65
N ILE A 84 -9.39 -7.09 -14.61
CA ILE A 84 -8.47 -6.52 -13.62
C ILE A 84 -7.15 -6.09 -14.27
N ALA A 85 -6.61 -6.91 -15.18
CA ALA A 85 -5.37 -6.60 -15.90
C ALA A 85 -5.51 -5.36 -16.80
N ALA A 86 -6.64 -5.21 -17.50
CA ALA A 86 -6.91 -4.03 -18.32
C ALA A 86 -6.99 -2.75 -17.48
N VAL A 87 -7.69 -2.82 -16.34
CA VAL A 87 -7.82 -1.68 -15.42
C VAL A 87 -6.48 -1.33 -14.77
N SER A 88 -5.73 -2.31 -14.27
CA SER A 88 -4.44 -2.08 -13.63
C SER A 88 -3.41 -1.48 -14.59
N LEU A 89 -3.37 -1.99 -15.83
CA LEU A 89 -2.52 -1.46 -16.89
C LEU A 89 -2.92 -0.04 -17.29
N SER A 90 -4.22 0.22 -17.44
CA SER A 90 -4.74 1.55 -17.77
C SER A 90 -4.34 2.59 -16.71
N ILE A 91 -4.46 2.23 -15.42
CA ILE A 91 -4.03 3.09 -14.31
C ILE A 91 -2.51 3.33 -14.38
N SER A 92 -1.71 2.29 -14.60
CA SER A 92 -0.25 2.45 -14.68
C SER A 92 0.18 3.33 -15.86
N ILE A 93 -0.32 3.06 -17.07
CA ILE A 93 0.00 3.86 -18.27
C ILE A 93 -0.45 5.31 -18.09
N SER A 94 -1.63 5.54 -17.50
CA SER A 94 -2.13 6.89 -17.22
C SER A 94 -1.20 7.64 -16.26
N MET A 95 -0.76 6.98 -15.19
CA MET A 95 0.19 7.54 -14.24
C MET A 95 1.57 7.78 -14.88
N ALA A 96 2.08 6.84 -15.66
CA ALA A 96 3.36 6.96 -16.36
C ALA A 96 3.34 8.12 -17.36
N LYS A 97 2.26 8.29 -18.13
CA LYS A 97 2.05 9.43 -19.03
C LYS A 97 1.94 10.76 -18.29
N MET A 98 1.28 10.79 -17.13
CA MET A 98 1.21 11.99 -16.29
C MET A 98 2.61 12.47 -15.87
N PHE A 99 3.45 11.57 -15.36
CA PHE A 99 4.81 11.92 -14.95
C PHE A 99 5.73 12.18 -16.16
N SER A 100 5.57 11.46 -17.27
CA SER A 100 6.28 11.70 -18.54
C SER A 100 6.06 13.13 -19.05
N ARG A 101 4.81 13.60 -19.06
CA ARG A 101 4.49 14.98 -19.45
C ARG A 101 5.07 16.00 -18.47
N LYS A 102 5.12 15.68 -17.18
CA LYS A 102 5.62 16.58 -16.14
C LYS A 102 7.14 16.72 -16.14
N HIS A 103 7.88 15.64 -16.43
CA HIS A 103 9.35 15.59 -16.37
C HIS A 103 10.03 15.50 -17.74
N GLY A 104 9.27 15.40 -18.83
CA GLY A 104 9.80 15.42 -20.20
C GLY A 104 10.51 14.13 -20.66
N TYR A 105 10.32 12.99 -20.00
CA TYR A 105 10.88 11.71 -20.43
C TYR A 105 9.91 10.90 -21.29
N LYS A 106 10.41 9.97 -22.10
CA LYS A 106 9.58 9.08 -22.93
C LYS A 106 9.13 7.85 -22.13
N VAL A 107 7.87 7.43 -22.32
CA VAL A 107 7.31 6.20 -21.75
C VAL A 107 6.92 5.25 -22.88
N SER A 108 7.34 3.99 -22.77
CA SER A 108 6.93 2.91 -23.67
C SER A 108 5.83 2.08 -23.00
N SER A 109 4.63 2.08 -23.57
CA SER A 109 3.51 1.28 -23.05
C SER A 109 3.80 -0.23 -23.08
N ASN A 110 4.55 -0.70 -24.07
CA ASN A 110 4.93 -2.12 -24.18
C ASN A 110 5.86 -2.53 -23.04
N GLN A 111 6.78 -1.65 -22.65
CA GLN A 111 7.69 -1.89 -21.54
C GLN A 111 6.95 -1.88 -20.20
N GLU A 112 6.00 -0.96 -20.01
CA GLU A 112 5.12 -0.94 -18.84
C GLU A 112 4.27 -2.22 -18.73
N LEU A 113 3.68 -2.66 -19.85
CA LEU A 113 2.91 -3.91 -19.89
C LEU A 113 3.77 -5.11 -19.50
N LEU A 114 4.96 -5.23 -20.09
CA LEU A 114 5.86 -6.33 -19.79
C LEU A 114 6.34 -6.29 -18.33
N ALA A 115 6.67 -5.12 -17.80
CA ALA A 115 7.10 -4.94 -16.42
C ALA A 115 6.01 -5.34 -15.42
N TYR A 116 4.78 -4.85 -15.59
CA TYR A 116 3.65 -5.23 -14.72
C TYR A 116 3.23 -6.68 -14.89
N GLY A 117 3.28 -7.22 -16.10
CA GLY A 117 3.03 -8.64 -16.37
C GLY A 117 4.00 -9.52 -15.60
N MET A 118 5.31 -9.27 -15.75
CA MET A 118 6.34 -10.01 -15.02
C MET A 118 6.23 -9.85 -13.50
N ALA A 119 5.99 -8.62 -13.01
CA ALA A 119 5.83 -8.37 -11.58
C ALA A 119 4.66 -9.17 -11.00
N ASN A 120 3.51 -9.19 -11.68
CA ASN A 120 2.34 -9.92 -11.22
C ASN A 120 2.53 -11.45 -11.33
N VAL A 121 3.16 -11.95 -12.40
CA VAL A 121 3.51 -13.38 -12.53
C VAL A 121 4.43 -13.82 -11.39
N ILE A 122 5.51 -13.09 -11.11
CA ILE A 122 6.43 -13.43 -10.01
C ILE A 122 5.70 -13.35 -8.66
N SER A 123 4.88 -12.33 -8.44
CA SER A 123 4.13 -12.17 -7.19
C SER A 123 3.07 -13.26 -6.95
N SER A 124 2.55 -13.89 -8.02
CA SER A 124 1.55 -14.96 -7.91
C SER A 124 2.06 -16.16 -7.11
N PHE A 125 3.37 -16.42 -7.14
CA PHE A 125 4.00 -17.49 -6.37
C PHE A 125 4.01 -17.18 -4.86
N PHE A 126 3.90 -15.93 -4.45
CA PHE A 126 3.98 -15.52 -3.04
C PHE A 126 2.61 -15.25 -2.41
N LYS A 127 1.54 -15.80 -3.01
CA LYS A 127 0.14 -15.60 -2.56
C LYS A 127 -0.29 -14.13 -2.58
N CYS A 128 0.24 -13.34 -3.52
CA CYS A 128 -0.11 -11.92 -3.68
C CYS A 128 -1.37 -11.75 -4.54
N TYR A 129 -2.14 -10.70 -4.25
CA TYR A 129 -3.18 -10.20 -5.14
C TYR A 129 -2.57 -9.41 -6.32
N PRO A 130 -3.26 -9.32 -7.47
CA PRO A 130 -2.83 -8.48 -8.58
C PRO A 130 -2.57 -7.04 -8.14
N SER A 131 -1.37 -6.55 -8.44
CA SER A 131 -0.92 -5.21 -8.08
C SER A 131 -1.06 -4.22 -9.25
N ALA A 132 -1.28 -2.96 -8.91
CA ALA A 132 -1.39 -1.84 -9.85
C ALA A 132 -0.61 -0.62 -9.33
N GLY A 133 -0.35 0.34 -10.22
CA GLY A 133 0.29 1.60 -9.85
C GLY A 133 -0.53 2.42 -8.86
N SER A 134 0.13 2.99 -7.84
CA SER A 134 -0.51 3.84 -6.83
C SER A 134 -0.17 5.31 -7.04
N LEU A 135 -1.14 6.10 -7.53
CA LEU A 135 -0.95 7.53 -7.75
C LEU A 135 -0.55 8.26 -6.46
N SER A 136 -1.24 7.98 -5.35
CA SER A 136 -0.98 8.62 -4.05
C SER A 136 0.46 8.42 -3.59
N ARG A 137 1.00 7.18 -3.69
CA ARG A 137 2.38 6.88 -3.30
C ARG A 137 3.38 7.56 -4.24
N SER A 138 3.15 7.50 -5.54
CA SER A 138 4.04 8.11 -6.55
C SER A 138 4.11 9.64 -6.41
N VAL A 139 3.00 10.31 -6.11
CA VAL A 139 2.97 11.77 -5.90
C VAL A 139 3.73 12.15 -4.62
N VAL A 140 3.58 11.38 -3.54
CA VAL A 140 4.33 11.64 -2.30
C VAL A 140 5.82 11.41 -2.50
N GLN A 141 6.19 10.34 -3.21
CA GLN A 141 7.59 10.02 -3.53
C GLN A 141 8.23 11.11 -4.41
N GLU A 142 7.52 11.55 -5.46
CA GLU A 142 7.95 12.64 -6.32
C GLU A 142 8.07 13.95 -5.55
N GLY A 143 7.06 14.30 -4.74
CA GLY A 143 7.05 15.49 -3.90
C GLY A 143 8.17 15.52 -2.84
N SER A 144 8.64 14.35 -2.43
CA SER A 144 9.79 14.18 -1.53
C SER A 144 11.14 14.27 -2.27
N GLY A 145 11.13 14.55 -3.57
CA GLY A 145 12.34 14.68 -4.39
C GLY A 145 12.88 13.35 -4.95
N GLY A 146 12.07 12.29 -4.92
CA GLY A 146 12.48 10.97 -5.42
C GLY A 146 12.64 10.93 -6.94
N LYS A 147 13.84 10.60 -7.43
CA LYS A 147 14.18 10.60 -8.87
C LYS A 147 14.58 9.24 -9.44
N THR A 148 14.83 8.25 -8.58
CA THR A 148 15.39 6.95 -8.99
C THR A 148 14.47 5.80 -8.57
N LEU A 149 14.56 4.68 -9.30
CA LEU A 149 13.83 3.44 -8.98
C LEU A 149 14.30 2.81 -7.66
N LEU A 150 15.51 3.13 -7.20
CA LEU A 150 16.09 2.63 -5.95
C LEU A 150 15.22 2.93 -4.73
N ILE A 151 14.45 4.02 -4.77
CA ILE A 151 13.54 4.39 -3.69
C ILE A 151 12.43 3.34 -3.51
N GLY A 152 11.94 2.78 -4.62
CA GLY A 152 10.95 1.70 -4.58
C GLY A 152 11.54 0.43 -3.95
N GLY A 153 12.79 0.09 -4.30
CA GLY A 153 13.51 -1.05 -3.69
C GLY A 153 13.78 -0.85 -2.20
N PHE A 154 14.20 0.35 -1.79
CA PHE A 154 14.35 0.67 -0.37
C PHE A 154 13.02 0.54 0.38
N SER A 155 11.93 1.06 -0.20
CA SER A 155 10.59 0.98 0.38
C SER A 155 10.13 -0.47 0.54
N SER A 156 10.40 -1.36 -0.43
CA SER A 156 10.04 -2.78 -0.31
C SER A 156 10.86 -3.51 0.75
N ILE A 157 12.15 -3.19 0.91
CA ILE A 157 12.99 -3.75 1.98
C ILE A 157 12.50 -3.32 3.36
N VAL A 158 12.17 -2.03 3.53
CA VAL A 158 11.62 -1.50 4.78
C VAL A 158 10.29 -2.18 5.09
N LEU A 159 9.39 -2.29 4.11
CA LEU A 159 8.11 -2.97 4.27
C LEU A 159 8.29 -4.45 4.64
N GLY A 160 9.20 -5.17 3.98
CA GLY A 160 9.53 -6.55 4.30
C GLY A 160 10.05 -6.69 5.74
N SER A 161 10.91 -5.77 6.18
CA SER A 161 11.43 -5.73 7.55
C SER A 161 10.32 -5.49 8.58
N VAL A 162 9.38 -4.59 8.29
CA VAL A 162 8.20 -4.32 9.13
C VAL A 162 7.31 -5.56 9.22
N ILE A 163 7.07 -6.27 8.11
CA ILE A 163 6.29 -7.51 8.13
C ILE A 163 7.00 -8.59 8.96
N ILE A 164 8.32 -8.70 8.93
CA ILE A 164 9.00 -9.75 9.70
C ILE A 164 9.05 -9.39 11.20
N ALA A 165 9.32 -8.13 11.54
CA ALA A 165 9.58 -7.71 12.92
C ALA A 165 8.33 -7.20 13.66
N LEU A 166 7.47 -6.40 13.02
CA LEU A 166 6.36 -5.68 13.66
C LEU A 166 5.01 -6.38 13.53
N THR A 167 4.90 -7.49 12.78
CA THR A 167 3.68 -8.31 12.67
C THR A 167 2.95 -8.58 14.01
N PRO A 168 3.61 -8.92 15.13
CA PRO A 168 2.88 -9.13 16.39
C PRO A 168 2.24 -7.87 16.97
N LEU A 169 2.78 -6.68 16.68
CA LEU A 169 2.23 -5.42 17.18
C LEU A 169 0.89 -5.10 16.52
N PHE A 170 0.68 -5.54 15.28
CA PHE A 170 -0.57 -5.31 14.55
C PHE A 170 -1.74 -6.19 15.02
N ARG A 171 -1.52 -7.17 15.90
CA ARG A 171 -2.59 -8.05 16.42
C ARG A 171 -3.72 -7.28 17.10
N SER A 172 -3.36 -6.25 17.87
CA SER A 172 -4.32 -5.42 18.61
C SER A 172 -4.88 -4.26 17.79
N LEU A 173 -4.54 -4.14 16.51
CA LEU A 173 -5.04 -3.06 15.67
C LEU A 173 -6.56 -3.24 15.46
N PRO A 174 -7.39 -2.22 15.79
CA PRO A 174 -8.82 -2.30 15.58
C PRO A 174 -9.14 -2.22 14.08
N MET A 175 -9.99 -3.11 13.61
CA MET A 175 -10.58 -3.04 12.27
C MET A 175 -11.71 -2.00 12.33
N THR A 176 -11.50 -0.87 11.66
CA THR A 176 -12.45 0.25 11.58
C THR A 176 -13.48 0.11 10.48
#